data_AF-A0AAV2DY91-F1
#
_entry.id   AF-A0AAV2DY91-F1
#
_cell.length_a   1.000
_cell.length_b   1.000
_cell.length_c   1.000
_cell.angle_alpha   90.00
_cell.angle_beta   90.00
_cell.angle_gamma   90.00
#
_symmetry.space_group_name_H-M   'P 1'
#
loop_
_entity.id
_entity.type
_entity.pdbx_description
1 polymer ?
#
loop_
_entity_poly.entity_id
_entity_poly.type
_entity_poly.pdbx_seq_one_letter_code
_entity_poly.pdbx_strand_id
1 'polypeptide(L)'
;MSITQRHMLRNLRHRTIAEHLHLDWEVFEALHARPQMEAVVRTYGWRRLLTLAEPTYKELVWEFYATFHHNSKGNSDHADAVQFTLGGVEHSLSYWEFANALRLNSREAGGPPLRLDLSDPTDFASQAYFQHICLPNNADEEYVASQTRAALLRPEWRILNHLLCTSYTPSKGSSNRVTLRTLWFMDAMGRSEDTIQLGSVLAWTFTKATSSTTPSLVCGPVITALARNYGVDYTGMTLVRGPTPLSEDTLRHQHLVARHGRVNWIAGLPQPPLPAAGDQPESSAAGGRSVPRCAVRREQSPAIPSPAPRSPSPGSPPLVVVPISDQLAAIAQQNERILAGQERIHTRLDRERDRGRRLMSGRHYIMSYLGLDPNAVHYPFVQSPGFEDEYPPPPGDGGDAF
;
A
#
# COMPACT_ATOMS: atom_id res chain seq x y z
N MET A 1 19.76 23.13 -12.04
CA MET A 1 18.45 22.49 -12.25
C MET A 1 18.29 22.02 -13.70
N SER A 2 18.15 20.71 -13.90
CA SER A 2 18.07 20.06 -15.23
C SER A 2 16.77 20.41 -15.96
N ILE A 3 16.72 20.17 -17.28
CA ILE A 3 15.51 20.38 -18.11
C ILE A 3 14.35 19.49 -17.60
N THR A 4 14.66 18.25 -17.24
CA THR A 4 13.70 17.28 -16.68
C THR A 4 13.08 17.79 -15.37
N GLN A 5 13.90 18.34 -14.47
CA GLN A 5 13.41 18.91 -13.20
C GLN A 5 12.49 20.12 -13.43
N ARG A 6 12.81 21.00 -14.40
CA ARG A 6 11.93 22.14 -14.75
C ARG A 6 10.57 21.68 -15.25
N HIS A 7 10.55 20.65 -16.10
CA HIS A 7 9.31 20.09 -16.60
C HIS A 7 8.49 19.44 -15.48
N MET A 8 9.15 18.68 -14.60
CA MET A 8 8.52 18.07 -13.44
C MET A 8 7.91 19.13 -12.50
N LEU A 9 8.66 20.18 -12.17
CA LEU A 9 8.14 21.30 -11.36
C LEU A 9 6.93 21.96 -12.01
N ARG A 10 6.92 22.16 -13.32
CA ARG A 10 5.75 22.72 -14.01
C ARG A 10 4.52 21.83 -13.80
N ASN A 11 4.67 20.51 -13.94
CA ASN A 11 3.58 19.56 -13.71
C ASN A 11 3.13 19.53 -12.24
N LEU A 12 4.06 19.59 -11.28
CA LEU A 12 3.77 19.59 -9.85
C LEU A 12 3.02 20.85 -9.40
N ARG A 13 3.29 22.01 -10.03
CA ARG A 13 2.62 23.29 -9.72
C ARG A 13 1.11 23.27 -9.97
N HIS A 14 0.64 22.38 -10.85
CA HIS A 14 -0.79 22.22 -11.13
C HIS A 14 -1.47 21.18 -10.23
N ARG A 15 -0.71 20.45 -9.41
CA ARG A 15 -1.24 19.47 -8.47
C ARG A 15 -1.61 20.13 -7.16
N THR A 16 -2.68 19.64 -6.54
CA THR A 16 -3.04 20.07 -5.19
C THR A 16 -2.10 19.42 -4.18
N ILE A 17 -1.86 20.08 -3.05
CA ILE A 17 -1.20 19.44 -1.91
C ILE A 17 -2.32 18.95 -1.00
N ALA A 18 -2.36 17.63 -0.78
CA ALA A 18 -3.37 16.96 0.02
C ALA A 18 -3.32 17.42 1.47
N GLU A 19 -4.46 17.32 2.12
CA GLU A 19 -4.54 17.47 3.57
C GLU A 19 -3.80 16.33 4.27
N HIS A 20 -3.21 16.63 5.42
CA HIS A 20 -2.57 15.66 6.28
C HIS A 20 -3.15 15.78 7.69
N LEU A 21 -3.84 14.73 8.11
CA LEU A 21 -4.35 14.54 9.45
C LEU A 21 -3.31 13.82 10.31
N HIS A 22 -3.16 14.26 11.55
CA HIS A 22 -2.34 13.57 12.57
C HIS A 22 -3.19 13.15 13.76
N LEU A 23 -2.78 12.09 14.44
CA LEU A 23 -3.36 11.65 15.71
C LEU A 23 -3.06 12.69 16.78
N ASP A 24 -4.13 13.20 17.38
CA ASP A 24 -4.07 14.06 18.55
C ASP A 24 -4.49 13.25 19.79
N TRP A 25 -3.53 12.98 20.66
CA TRP A 25 -3.77 12.17 21.85
C TRP A 25 -4.75 12.82 22.83
N GLU A 26 -4.88 14.15 22.84
CA GLU A 26 -5.84 14.85 23.70
C GLU A 26 -7.28 14.52 23.30
N VAL A 27 -7.55 14.44 21.99
CA VAL A 27 -8.85 14.02 21.45
C VAL A 27 -9.18 12.58 21.89
N PHE A 28 -8.21 11.66 21.81
CA PHE A 28 -8.43 10.28 22.23
C PHE A 28 -8.53 10.10 23.74
N GLU A 29 -7.88 10.96 24.52
CA GLU A 29 -8.04 11.01 25.97
C GLU A 29 -9.48 11.44 26.34
N ALA A 30 -9.96 12.53 25.73
CA ALA A 30 -11.32 13.03 25.93
C ALA A 30 -12.40 12.01 25.55
N LEU A 31 -12.10 11.15 24.58
CA LEU A 31 -12.99 10.08 24.11
C LEU A 31 -12.83 8.74 24.89
N HIS A 32 -11.99 8.70 25.93
CA HIS A 32 -11.63 7.47 26.68
C HIS A 32 -11.18 6.32 25.76
N ALA A 33 -10.48 6.70 24.70
CA ALA A 33 -10.12 5.90 23.52
C ALA A 33 -8.61 5.65 23.39
N ARG A 34 -7.82 6.39 24.18
CA ARG A 34 -6.37 6.40 24.06
C ARG A 34 -5.74 5.04 24.28
N PRO A 35 -6.06 4.25 25.33
CA PRO A 35 -5.41 2.96 25.55
C PRO A 35 -5.59 2.00 24.36
N GLN A 36 -6.78 1.98 23.77
CA GLN A 36 -7.11 1.12 22.63
C GLN A 36 -6.37 1.58 21.36
N MET A 37 -6.33 2.89 21.10
CA MET A 37 -5.60 3.44 19.96
C MET A 37 -4.08 3.24 20.12
N GLU A 38 -3.52 3.52 21.30
CA GLU A 38 -2.10 3.26 21.61
C GLU A 38 -1.75 1.78 21.48
N ALA A 39 -2.65 0.87 21.85
CA ALA A 39 -2.44 -0.57 21.67
C ALA A 39 -2.34 -0.96 20.18
N VAL A 40 -3.03 -0.25 19.28
CA VAL A 40 -2.95 -0.51 17.84
C VAL A 40 -1.71 0.13 17.21
N VAL A 41 -1.32 1.34 17.63
CA VAL A 41 -0.12 2.03 17.10
C VAL A 41 1.12 1.82 17.96
N ARG A 42 1.20 0.67 18.66
CA ARG A 42 2.18 0.40 19.72
C ARG A 42 3.63 0.55 19.26
N THR A 43 3.92 0.25 18.00
CA THR A 43 5.26 0.40 17.43
C THR A 43 5.60 1.88 17.35
N TYR A 44 6.65 2.29 18.08
CA TYR A 44 7.06 3.69 18.23
C TYR A 44 7.17 4.46 16.90
N GLY A 45 7.63 3.79 15.83
CA GLY A 45 7.72 4.41 14.52
C GLY A 45 6.37 4.80 13.93
N TRP A 46 5.36 3.93 14.05
CA TRP A 46 3.99 4.23 13.62
C TRP A 46 3.39 5.34 14.49
N ARG A 47 3.54 5.24 15.81
CA ARG A 47 3.11 6.29 16.74
C ARG A 47 3.63 7.65 16.30
N ARG A 48 4.95 7.76 16.11
CA ARG A 48 5.61 9.00 15.71
C ARG A 48 5.16 9.50 14.35
N LEU A 49 5.08 8.59 13.36
CA LEU A 49 4.67 8.95 12.01
C LEU A 49 3.27 9.53 11.99
N LEU A 50 2.33 8.89 12.69
CA LEU A 50 0.91 9.25 12.69
C LEU A 50 0.62 10.47 13.57
N THR A 51 1.49 10.83 14.51
CA THR A 51 1.35 12.03 15.37
C THR A 51 2.16 13.22 14.85
N LEU A 52 2.64 13.16 13.61
CA LEU A 52 3.53 14.17 13.06
C LEU A 52 2.78 15.49 12.78
N ALA A 53 2.85 16.41 13.73
CA ALA A 53 2.13 17.68 13.71
C ALA A 53 2.94 18.82 13.07
N GLU A 54 3.40 18.64 11.82
CA GLU A 54 4.15 19.67 11.11
C GLU A 54 3.30 20.51 10.15
N PRO A 55 3.61 21.80 9.97
CA PRO A 55 3.02 22.59 8.91
C PRO A 55 3.49 22.08 7.53
N THR A 56 2.74 22.41 6.49
CA THR A 56 3.10 22.09 5.10
C THR A 56 3.45 23.35 4.33
N TYR A 57 4.67 23.38 3.77
CA TYR A 57 5.14 24.50 2.93
C TYR A 57 5.21 24.09 1.46
N LYS A 58 4.75 24.99 0.59
CA LYS A 58 4.58 24.72 -0.84
C LYS A 58 5.91 24.42 -1.53
N GLU A 59 6.92 25.23 -1.22
CA GLU A 59 8.24 25.21 -1.85
C GLU A 59 8.99 23.93 -1.48
N LEU A 60 8.97 23.52 -0.20
CA LEU A 60 9.57 22.26 0.26
C LEU A 60 8.94 21.06 -0.45
N VAL A 61 7.60 21.02 -0.52
CA VAL A 61 6.89 19.92 -1.19
C VAL A 61 7.27 19.85 -2.66
N TRP A 62 7.31 21.00 -3.36
CA TRP A 62 7.67 21.02 -4.78
C TRP A 62 9.13 20.64 -5.05
N GLU A 63 10.07 21.16 -4.25
CA GLU A 63 11.49 20.82 -4.38
C GLU A 63 11.71 19.32 -4.17
N PHE A 64 11.17 18.80 -3.07
CA PHE A 64 11.24 17.38 -2.72
C PHE A 64 10.69 16.53 -3.86
N TYR A 65 9.44 16.74 -4.29
CA TYR A 65 8.82 15.92 -5.33
C TYR A 65 9.44 16.08 -6.72
N ALA A 66 10.09 17.19 -7.02
CA ALA A 66 10.78 17.39 -8.30
C ALA A 66 12.12 16.67 -8.39
N THR A 67 12.67 16.26 -7.24
CA THR A 67 14.00 15.65 -7.12
C THR A 67 13.94 14.27 -6.47
N PHE A 68 12.79 13.85 -5.98
CA PHE A 68 12.60 12.57 -5.32
C PHE A 68 12.78 11.40 -6.31
N HIS A 69 13.72 10.53 -5.99
CA HIS A 69 13.99 9.28 -6.67
C HIS A 69 14.02 8.13 -5.66
N HIS A 70 13.47 7.00 -6.08
CA HIS A 70 13.36 5.79 -5.26
C HIS A 70 13.87 4.60 -6.08
N ASN A 71 14.91 3.94 -5.59
CA ASN A 71 15.47 2.74 -6.20
C ASN A 71 14.88 1.49 -5.55
N SER A 72 13.78 0.98 -6.10
CA SER A 72 13.11 -0.21 -5.58
C SER A 72 13.80 -1.53 -5.93
N LYS A 73 14.90 -1.51 -6.70
CA LYS A 73 15.62 -2.72 -7.16
C LYS A 73 16.90 -3.00 -6.35
N GLY A 74 17.32 -2.05 -5.52
CA GLY A 74 18.49 -2.21 -4.66
C GLY A 74 18.17 -3.02 -3.40
N ASN A 75 19.19 -3.66 -2.82
CA ASN A 75 19.15 -4.09 -1.43
C ASN A 75 18.71 -2.92 -0.53
N SER A 76 17.82 -3.21 0.42
CA SER A 76 17.30 -2.30 1.44
C SER A 76 18.35 -1.45 2.18
N ASP A 77 19.61 -1.92 2.21
CA ASP A 77 20.75 -1.27 2.87
C ASP A 77 21.60 -0.37 1.94
N HIS A 78 21.25 -0.22 0.66
CA HIS A 78 22.02 0.66 -0.22
C HIS A 78 21.78 2.13 0.10
N ALA A 79 22.86 2.91 0.17
CA ALA A 79 22.87 4.34 0.48
C ALA A 79 22.18 5.23 -0.60
N ASP A 80 21.70 4.66 -1.69
CA ASP A 80 21.00 5.34 -2.78
C ASP A 80 19.56 4.84 -2.98
N ALA A 81 18.99 4.15 -1.99
CA ALA A 81 17.60 3.69 -2.02
C ALA A 81 16.61 4.87 -2.17
N VAL A 82 16.90 6.00 -1.52
CA VAL A 82 16.10 7.23 -1.55
C VAL A 82 17.00 8.42 -1.83
N GLN A 83 16.66 9.21 -2.85
CA GLN A 83 17.37 10.43 -3.21
C GLN A 83 16.39 11.60 -3.34
N PHE A 84 16.77 12.78 -2.86
CA PHE A 84 15.97 14.01 -3.00
C PHE A 84 16.82 15.25 -2.72
N THR A 85 16.30 16.42 -3.03
CA THR A 85 16.86 17.71 -2.65
C THR A 85 15.93 18.42 -1.68
N LEU A 86 16.50 19.01 -0.62
CA LEU A 86 15.79 19.91 0.30
C LEU A 86 16.70 21.09 0.65
N GLY A 87 16.17 22.31 0.54
CA GLY A 87 16.96 23.52 0.82
C GLY A 87 18.16 23.68 -0.12
N GLY A 88 18.06 23.17 -1.34
CA GLY A 88 19.15 23.16 -2.32
C GLY A 88 20.26 22.12 -2.07
N VAL A 89 20.15 21.29 -1.02
CA VAL A 89 21.13 20.24 -0.71
C VAL A 89 20.59 18.89 -1.15
N GLU A 90 21.41 18.14 -1.89
CA GLU A 90 21.09 16.77 -2.32
C GLU A 90 21.36 15.77 -1.19
N HIS A 91 20.42 14.86 -0.99
CA HIS A 91 20.47 13.79 -0.02
C HIS A 91 20.31 12.46 -0.73
N SER A 92 21.17 11.51 -0.39
CA SER A 92 21.10 10.11 -0.83
C SER A 92 21.18 9.24 0.42
N LEU A 93 20.16 8.44 0.67
CA LEU A 93 19.97 7.70 1.91
C LEU A 93 19.52 6.26 1.61
N SER A 94 19.93 5.32 2.45
CA SER A 94 19.22 4.06 2.62
C SER A 94 17.83 4.28 3.23
N TYR A 95 16.94 3.29 3.15
CA TYR A 95 15.63 3.40 3.81
C TYR A 95 15.77 3.53 5.34
N TRP A 96 16.79 2.89 5.93
CA TRP A 96 17.05 3.02 7.36
C TRP A 96 17.45 4.46 7.72
N GLU A 97 18.39 5.06 6.98
CA GLU A 97 18.81 6.44 7.19
C GLU A 97 17.66 7.41 6.96
N PHE A 98 16.82 7.16 5.95
CA PHE A 98 15.62 7.95 5.69
C PHE A 98 14.61 7.89 6.85
N ALA A 99 14.35 6.71 7.41
CA ALA A 99 13.52 6.56 8.60
C ALA A 99 14.15 7.22 9.84
N ASN A 100 15.48 7.13 9.98
CA ASN A 100 16.22 7.74 11.08
C ASN A 100 16.26 9.26 11.00
N ALA A 101 16.33 9.82 9.80
CA ALA A 101 16.22 11.27 9.57
C ALA A 101 14.85 11.80 10.00
N LEU A 102 13.81 10.97 10.03
CA LEU A 102 12.49 11.28 10.60
C LEU A 102 12.35 10.83 12.07
N ARG A 103 13.40 10.20 12.62
CA ARG A 103 13.48 9.58 13.94
C ARG A 103 12.35 8.55 14.19
N LEU A 104 11.93 7.85 13.13
CA LEU A 104 10.88 6.82 13.18
C LEU A 104 11.39 5.50 13.75
N ASN A 105 12.69 5.28 13.74
CA ASN A 105 13.28 4.09 14.35
C ASN A 105 13.25 4.26 15.88
N SER A 106 12.63 3.31 16.59
CA SER A 106 12.59 3.29 18.05
C SER A 106 13.94 3.04 18.71
N ARG A 107 14.94 2.67 17.89
CA ARG A 107 16.15 2.01 18.36
C ARG A 107 17.26 3.02 18.59
N GLU A 108 17.32 3.52 19.82
CA GLU A 108 18.44 4.32 20.32
C GLU A 108 19.76 3.52 20.45
N ALA A 109 19.80 2.19 20.29
CA ALA A 109 21.06 1.44 20.40
C ALA A 109 21.09 0.09 19.66
N GLY A 110 22.10 -0.11 18.81
CA GLY A 110 22.69 -1.44 18.58
C GLY A 110 21.87 -2.47 17.78
N GLY A 111 21.01 -2.01 16.86
CA GLY A 111 20.39 -2.74 15.74
C GLY A 111 20.95 -4.12 15.38
N PRO A 112 20.15 -5.19 15.17
CA PRO A 112 20.16 -5.67 13.78
C PRO A 112 19.28 -4.78 12.91
N PRO A 113 19.68 -4.51 11.67
CA PRO A 113 18.85 -3.78 10.71
C PRO A 113 17.52 -4.52 10.56
N LEU A 114 16.44 -3.73 10.49
CA LEU A 114 15.08 -4.25 10.29
C LEU A 114 15.04 -4.94 8.93
N ARG A 115 14.78 -6.25 8.94
CA ARG A 115 15.02 -7.15 7.81
C ARG A 115 13.83 -7.39 6.91
N LEU A 116 12.65 -6.87 7.24
CA LEU A 116 11.53 -7.00 6.32
C LEU A 116 11.72 -5.96 5.22
N ASP A 117 12.39 -6.41 4.16
CA ASP A 117 12.08 -5.90 2.83
C ASP A 117 10.59 -6.10 2.69
N LEU A 118 9.86 -5.00 2.73
CA LEU A 118 8.42 -5.02 2.61
C LEU A 118 8.13 -5.51 1.20
N SER A 119 7.87 -6.81 1.08
CA SER A 119 7.41 -7.41 -0.16
C SER A 119 6.24 -6.58 -0.68
N ASP A 120 6.16 -6.46 -2.00
CA ASP A 120 5.08 -5.71 -2.65
C ASP A 120 3.74 -6.14 -2.00
N PRO A 121 2.81 -5.22 -1.70
CA PRO A 121 1.48 -5.54 -1.21
C PRO A 121 0.74 -6.66 -1.96
N THR A 122 1.22 -7.11 -3.12
CA THR A 122 0.78 -8.32 -3.82
C THR A 122 1.08 -9.63 -3.10
N ASP A 123 2.12 -9.71 -2.27
CA ASP A 123 2.51 -10.93 -1.53
C ASP A 123 1.85 -10.99 -0.14
N PHE A 124 1.10 -9.95 0.22
CA PHE A 124 0.33 -9.86 1.44
C PHE A 124 -0.96 -10.68 1.31
N ALA A 125 -1.21 -11.57 2.29
CA ALA A 125 -2.45 -12.34 2.42
C ALA A 125 -3.63 -11.44 2.84
N SER A 126 -3.96 -10.50 1.96
CA SER A 126 -4.96 -9.46 2.18
C SER A 126 -6.33 -10.00 2.49
N GLN A 127 -6.70 -11.12 1.88
CA GLN A 127 -7.92 -11.84 2.16
C GLN A 127 -8.00 -12.27 3.63
N ALA A 128 -7.01 -13.02 4.10
CA ALA A 128 -6.97 -13.54 5.47
C ALA A 128 -6.94 -12.40 6.50
N TYR A 129 -6.14 -11.36 6.25
CA TYR A 129 -6.07 -10.22 7.15
C TYR A 129 -7.38 -9.40 7.16
N PHE A 130 -7.98 -9.16 6.00
CA PHE A 130 -9.25 -8.46 5.90
C PHE A 130 -10.34 -9.20 6.68
N GLN A 131 -10.46 -10.52 6.50
CA GLN A 131 -11.39 -11.36 7.26
C GLN A 131 -11.16 -11.23 8.78
N HIS A 132 -9.89 -11.26 9.21
CA HIS A 132 -9.54 -11.13 10.63
C HIS A 132 -9.99 -9.80 11.26
N ILE A 133 -9.87 -8.67 10.55
CA ILE A 133 -10.21 -7.35 11.11
C ILE A 133 -11.65 -6.88 10.82
N CYS A 134 -12.35 -7.56 9.90
CA CYS A 134 -13.68 -7.14 9.42
C CYS A 134 -14.85 -7.95 9.97
N LEU A 135 -14.73 -9.24 10.33
CA LEU A 135 -15.91 -10.05 10.70
C LEU A 135 -15.61 -11.14 11.75
N PRO A 136 -16.48 -11.38 12.76
CA PRO A 136 -16.37 -12.53 13.66
C PRO A 136 -16.91 -13.83 13.05
N ASN A 137 -17.84 -13.74 12.07
CA ASN A 137 -18.68 -14.88 11.62
C ASN A 137 -18.69 -15.11 10.09
N ASN A 138 -17.95 -14.36 9.28
CA ASN A 138 -17.98 -14.49 7.81
C ASN A 138 -16.60 -14.90 7.29
N ALA A 139 -16.22 -16.15 7.59
CA ALA A 139 -15.02 -16.78 7.02
C ALA A 139 -15.07 -16.86 5.47
N ASP A 140 -16.26 -16.72 4.89
CA ASP A 140 -16.52 -16.91 3.46
C ASP A 140 -16.56 -15.60 2.64
N GLU A 141 -16.51 -14.43 3.28
CA GLU A 141 -16.53 -13.16 2.53
C GLU A 141 -15.18 -12.86 1.87
N GLU A 142 -15.20 -12.73 0.55
CA GLU A 142 -14.04 -12.31 -0.25
C GLU A 142 -13.78 -10.79 -0.09
N TYR A 143 -12.52 -10.42 0.09
CA TYR A 143 -12.08 -9.04 0.02
C TYR A 143 -12.25 -8.53 -1.41
N VAL A 144 -13.05 -7.49 -1.57
CA VAL A 144 -13.25 -6.80 -2.84
C VAL A 144 -12.69 -5.39 -2.72
N ALA A 145 -12.04 -4.89 -3.78
CA ALA A 145 -11.45 -3.55 -3.77
C ALA A 145 -12.46 -2.39 -3.55
N SER A 146 -13.77 -2.66 -3.64
CA SER A 146 -14.85 -1.71 -3.35
C SER A 146 -15.25 -1.64 -1.88
N GLN A 147 -14.63 -2.45 -1.00
CA GLN A 147 -14.97 -2.47 0.41
C GLN A 147 -14.79 -1.10 1.07
N THR A 148 -15.74 -0.77 1.94
CA THR A 148 -15.76 0.51 2.66
C THR A 148 -15.30 0.32 4.10
N ARG A 149 -14.88 1.40 4.77
CA ARG A 149 -14.40 1.34 6.16
C ARG A 149 -15.47 0.86 7.13
N ALA A 150 -16.75 0.91 6.75
CA ALA A 150 -17.84 0.36 7.54
C ALA A 150 -17.68 -1.16 7.77
N ALA A 151 -16.98 -1.87 6.88
CA ALA A 151 -16.67 -3.29 7.02
C ALA A 151 -15.66 -3.58 8.15
N LEU A 152 -14.83 -2.62 8.57
CA LEU A 152 -13.89 -2.81 9.68
C LEU A 152 -14.69 -2.83 10.99
N LEU A 153 -14.56 -3.86 11.84
CA LEU A 153 -15.37 -3.95 13.07
C LEU A 153 -14.94 -2.93 14.11
N ARG A 154 -13.63 -2.82 14.29
CA ARG A 154 -13.03 -2.06 15.38
C ARG A 154 -12.95 -0.58 15.01
N PRO A 155 -13.43 0.33 15.87
CA PRO A 155 -13.39 1.76 15.59
C PRO A 155 -11.96 2.27 15.36
N GLU A 156 -10.95 1.71 16.02
CA GLU A 156 -9.54 2.05 15.84
C GLU A 156 -9.10 1.82 14.40
N TRP A 157 -9.48 0.69 13.80
CA TRP A 157 -9.17 0.39 12.41
C TRP A 157 -9.90 1.33 11.47
N ARG A 158 -11.15 1.71 11.74
CA ARG A 158 -11.87 2.71 10.91
C ARG A 158 -11.19 4.07 10.94
N ILE A 159 -10.77 4.49 12.13
CA ILE A 159 -10.06 5.74 12.38
C ILE A 159 -8.72 5.73 11.67
N LEU A 160 -7.94 4.66 11.81
CA LEU A 160 -6.66 4.50 11.11
C LEU A 160 -6.86 4.44 9.59
N ASN A 161 -7.89 3.77 9.08
CA ASN A 161 -8.16 3.76 7.64
C ASN A 161 -8.38 5.18 7.13
N HIS A 162 -9.20 5.95 7.85
CA HIS A 162 -9.51 7.32 7.46
C HIS A 162 -8.27 8.21 7.48
N LEU A 163 -7.45 8.12 8.53
CA LEU A 163 -6.21 8.88 8.63
C LEU A 163 -5.22 8.46 7.53
N LEU A 164 -5.01 7.15 7.31
CA LEU A 164 -4.09 6.64 6.31
C LEU A 164 -4.50 7.03 4.88
N CYS A 165 -5.78 6.85 4.54
CA CYS A 165 -6.34 7.23 3.24
C CYS A 165 -6.26 8.74 2.99
N THR A 166 -6.41 9.57 4.03
CA THR A 166 -6.33 11.02 3.86
C THR A 166 -4.88 11.48 3.73
N SER A 167 -4.02 11.02 4.63
CA SER A 167 -2.67 11.59 4.85
C SER A 167 -1.56 10.98 4.01
N TYR A 168 -1.64 9.68 3.71
CA TYR A 168 -0.54 8.91 3.09
C TYR A 168 -0.95 8.28 1.77
N THR A 169 -2.18 7.79 1.66
CA THR A 169 -2.63 7.03 0.49
C THR A 169 -3.93 7.56 -0.11
N PRO A 170 -4.03 8.87 -0.42
CA PRO A 170 -5.21 9.40 -1.05
C PRO A 170 -5.41 8.76 -2.42
N SER A 171 -6.57 8.14 -2.55
CA SER A 171 -7.07 7.64 -3.81
C SER A 171 -7.95 8.70 -4.45
N LYS A 172 -8.18 8.62 -5.77
CA LYS A 172 -9.15 9.48 -6.49
C LYS A 172 -10.62 9.26 -6.03
N GLY A 173 -10.86 8.41 -5.03
CA GLY A 173 -12.16 8.11 -4.48
C GLY A 173 -12.34 8.65 -3.06
N SER A 174 -13.38 8.16 -2.38
CA SER A 174 -13.62 8.53 -0.98
C SER A 174 -12.54 7.97 -0.06
N SER A 175 -12.17 8.74 0.97
CA SER A 175 -11.38 8.25 2.13
C SER A 175 -12.11 7.15 2.93
N ASN A 176 -13.33 6.79 2.49
CA ASN A 176 -14.14 5.72 3.02
C ASN A 176 -13.76 4.34 2.46
N ARG A 177 -12.95 4.25 1.39
CA ARG A 177 -12.52 2.95 0.85
C ARG A 177 -11.42 2.33 1.72
N VAL A 178 -11.50 1.02 1.89
CA VAL A 178 -10.43 0.20 2.46
C VAL A 178 -9.63 -0.34 1.30
N THR A 179 -8.42 0.18 1.12
CA THR A 179 -7.55 -0.24 0.03
C THR A 179 -6.65 -1.38 0.50
N LEU A 180 -6.19 -2.21 -0.44
CA LEU A 180 -5.19 -3.25 -0.16
C LEU A 180 -3.99 -2.68 0.61
N ARG A 181 -3.62 -1.45 0.28
CA ARG A 181 -2.52 -0.71 0.87
C ARG A 181 -2.78 -0.27 2.30
N THR A 182 -3.98 0.23 2.60
CA THR A 182 -4.33 0.59 3.98
C THR A 182 -4.46 -0.64 4.85
N LEU A 183 -4.98 -1.76 4.33
CA LEU A 183 -4.96 -3.05 5.02
C LEU A 183 -3.55 -3.51 5.33
N TRP A 184 -2.66 -3.40 4.34
CA TRP A 184 -1.27 -3.76 4.51
C TRP A 184 -0.57 -2.90 5.58
N PHE A 185 -0.82 -1.57 5.61
CA PHE A 185 -0.34 -0.70 6.70
C PHE A 185 -0.91 -1.08 8.06
N MET A 186 -2.17 -1.53 8.14
CA MET A 186 -2.78 -1.94 9.39
C MET A 186 -2.22 -3.27 9.90
N ASP A 187 -2.04 -4.24 9.02
CA ASP A 187 -1.38 -5.51 9.33
C ASP A 187 0.04 -5.26 9.84
N ALA A 188 0.74 -4.34 9.16
CA ALA A 188 2.03 -3.85 9.57
C ALA A 188 2.05 -3.22 10.99
N MET A 189 0.98 -2.55 11.40
CA MET A 189 0.84 -2.02 12.77
C MET A 189 0.49 -3.13 13.78
N GLY A 190 -0.35 -4.09 13.38
CA GLY A 190 -0.83 -5.18 14.23
C GLY A 190 0.22 -6.24 14.52
N ARG A 191 1.15 -6.47 13.58
CA ARG A 191 2.34 -7.28 13.80
C ARG A 191 3.25 -6.51 14.75
N SER A 192 3.29 -6.94 16.00
CA SER A 192 4.11 -6.37 17.07
C SER A 192 5.63 -6.44 16.85
N GLU A 193 6.06 -6.82 15.66
CA GLU A 193 7.45 -7.00 15.32
C GLU A 193 8.03 -5.67 14.85
N ASP A 194 9.20 -5.32 15.37
CA ASP A 194 9.99 -4.16 14.92
C ASP A 194 10.41 -4.26 13.44
N THR A 195 9.94 -5.24 12.68
CA THR A 195 10.49 -5.67 11.39
C THR A 195 10.21 -4.72 10.23
N ILE A 196 9.32 -3.75 10.40
CA ILE A 196 8.83 -2.92 9.29
C ILE A 196 9.67 -1.66 9.13
N GLN A 197 10.37 -1.60 8.01
CA GLN A 197 11.19 -0.47 7.63
C GLN A 197 10.32 0.70 7.13
N LEU A 198 9.86 1.57 8.03
CA LEU A 198 8.99 2.72 7.66
C LEU A 198 9.57 3.64 6.59
N GLY A 199 10.90 3.66 6.42
CA GLY A 199 11.55 4.38 5.33
C GLY A 199 11.13 3.86 3.95
N SER A 200 10.99 2.54 3.77
CA SER A 200 10.56 1.97 2.49
C SER A 200 9.06 2.22 2.24
N VAL A 201 8.23 2.17 3.28
CA VAL A 201 6.81 2.56 3.22
C VAL A 201 6.64 4.00 2.73
N LEU A 202 7.40 4.93 3.31
CA LEU A 202 7.36 6.33 2.93
C LEU A 202 7.93 6.55 1.54
N ALA A 203 9.07 5.94 1.22
CA ALA A 203 9.68 6.06 -0.10
C ALA A 203 8.70 5.66 -1.20
N TRP A 204 8.04 4.52 -1.03
CA TRP A 204 7.03 4.06 -1.97
C TRP A 204 5.80 4.97 -2.02
N THR A 205 5.37 5.50 -0.87
CA THR A 205 4.28 6.49 -0.79
C THR A 205 4.58 7.72 -1.65
N PHE A 206 5.81 8.24 -1.54
CA PHE A 206 6.29 9.34 -2.37
C PHE A 206 6.36 8.96 -3.85
N THR A 207 6.88 7.78 -4.19
CA THR A 207 6.92 7.26 -5.57
C THR A 207 5.53 7.16 -6.19
N LYS A 208 4.51 6.77 -5.43
CA LYS A 208 3.14 6.72 -5.95
C LYS A 208 2.58 8.13 -6.14
N ALA A 209 2.92 9.08 -5.26
CA ALA A 209 2.50 10.46 -5.38
C ALA A 209 3.20 11.24 -6.51
N THR A 210 4.41 10.86 -6.93
CA THR A 210 5.07 11.44 -8.13
C THR A 210 4.42 10.98 -9.44
N SER A 211 3.75 9.82 -9.45
CA SER A 211 3.12 9.28 -10.66
C SER A 211 2.17 10.28 -11.32
N SER A 212 2.11 10.30 -12.65
CA SER A 212 1.28 11.27 -13.41
C SER A 212 -0.22 11.14 -13.14
N THR A 213 -0.64 10.02 -12.55
CA THR A 213 -2.04 9.72 -12.33
C THR A 213 -2.56 10.27 -11.00
N THR A 214 -1.70 10.63 -10.04
CA THR A 214 -2.13 11.18 -8.75
C THR A 214 -2.32 12.69 -8.83
N PRO A 215 -3.54 13.20 -8.57
CA PRO A 215 -3.83 14.63 -8.68
C PRO A 215 -3.24 15.44 -7.52
N SER A 216 -2.91 14.78 -6.41
CA SER A 216 -2.48 15.41 -5.17
C SER A 216 -1.11 14.91 -4.70
N LEU A 217 -0.31 15.83 -4.16
CA LEU A 217 0.95 15.57 -3.46
C LEU A 217 0.67 15.38 -1.97
N VAL A 218 1.35 14.45 -1.31
CA VAL A 218 0.99 13.98 0.04
C VAL A 218 2.15 14.14 1.00
N CYS A 219 1.93 13.80 2.28
CA CYS A 219 3.00 13.77 3.29
C CYS A 219 3.77 15.09 3.44
N GLY A 220 3.13 16.24 3.22
CA GLY A 220 3.72 17.56 3.44
C GLY A 220 4.39 17.72 4.80
N PRO A 221 3.75 17.28 5.91
CA PRO A 221 4.35 17.32 7.23
C PRO A 221 5.63 16.48 7.37
N VAL A 222 5.71 15.34 6.68
CA VAL A 222 6.91 14.48 6.64
C VAL A 222 8.07 15.23 5.97
N ILE A 223 7.80 15.94 4.88
CA ILE A 223 8.80 16.73 4.15
C ILE A 223 9.29 17.89 5.03
N THR A 224 8.39 18.59 5.73
CA THR A 224 8.77 19.65 6.67
C THR A 224 9.59 19.12 7.85
N ALA A 225 9.26 17.94 8.37
CA ALA A 225 10.05 17.29 9.42
C ALA A 225 11.48 16.99 8.95
N LEU A 226 11.64 16.47 7.73
CA LEU A 226 12.97 16.27 7.11
C LEU A 226 13.72 17.58 6.99
N ALA A 227 13.10 18.61 6.40
CA ALA A 227 13.70 19.93 6.24
C ALA A 227 14.18 20.51 7.58
N ARG A 228 13.37 20.40 8.64
CA ARG A 228 13.80 20.82 9.98
C ARG A 228 15.00 20.03 10.48
N ASN A 229 14.99 18.71 10.33
CA ASN A 229 16.09 17.86 10.79
C ASN A 229 17.39 18.12 10.02
N TYR A 230 17.32 18.63 8.79
CA TYR A 230 18.47 19.11 8.03
C TYR A 230 18.80 20.60 8.23
N GLY A 231 18.08 21.31 9.09
CA GLY A 231 18.34 22.73 9.36
C GLY A 231 17.99 23.67 8.20
N VAL A 232 17.07 23.26 7.32
CA VAL A 232 16.58 24.11 6.23
C VAL A 232 15.75 25.25 6.81
N ASP A 233 16.15 26.49 6.52
CA ASP A 233 15.35 27.67 6.85
C ASP A 233 14.19 27.80 5.86
N TYR A 234 12.97 27.64 6.38
CA TYR A 234 11.72 27.83 5.64
C TYR A 234 11.00 29.13 6.01
N THR A 235 11.69 30.06 6.68
CA THR A 235 11.16 31.41 6.95
C THR A 235 10.90 32.14 5.63
N GLY A 236 9.66 32.54 5.41
CA GLY A 236 9.23 33.21 4.17
C GLY A 236 8.74 32.26 3.06
N MET A 237 8.73 30.94 3.29
CA MET A 237 8.05 30.00 2.40
C MET A 237 6.53 30.10 2.54
N THR A 238 5.80 29.71 1.49
CA THR A 238 4.33 29.79 1.45
C THR A 238 3.75 28.65 2.29
N LEU A 239 3.17 29.00 3.45
CA LEU A 239 2.38 28.06 4.24
C LEU A 239 1.12 27.65 3.47
N VAL A 240 1.00 26.37 3.16
CA VAL A 240 -0.19 25.80 2.52
C VAL A 240 -1.24 25.46 3.55
N ARG A 241 -0.81 24.83 4.65
CA ARG A 241 -1.67 24.40 5.75
C ARG A 241 -0.85 24.20 7.02
N GLY A 242 -1.43 24.54 8.17
CA GLY A 242 -0.86 24.18 9.46
C GLY A 242 -1.08 22.70 9.81
N PRO A 243 -0.52 22.23 10.95
CA PRO A 243 -0.84 20.92 11.48
C PRO A 243 -2.35 20.77 11.66
N THR A 244 -2.95 19.74 11.06
CA THR A 244 -4.40 19.51 11.17
C THR A 244 -4.63 18.26 12.04
N PRO A 245 -5.07 18.42 13.30
CA PRO A 245 -5.33 17.28 14.17
C PRO A 245 -6.56 16.52 13.69
N LEU A 246 -6.61 15.22 13.95
CA LEU A 246 -7.81 14.42 13.80
C LEU A 246 -8.80 14.80 14.90
N SER A 247 -9.57 15.87 14.65
CA SER A 247 -10.47 16.46 15.62
C SER A 247 -11.69 15.58 15.91
N GLU A 248 -12.31 15.77 17.09
CA GLU A 248 -13.56 15.10 17.42
C GLU A 248 -14.66 15.41 16.39
N ASP A 249 -14.73 16.64 15.89
CA ASP A 249 -15.66 17.00 14.82
C ASP A 249 -15.41 16.19 13.56
N THR A 250 -14.16 16.01 13.14
CA THR A 250 -13.82 15.16 11.99
C THR A 250 -14.30 13.73 12.23
N LEU A 251 -14.04 13.18 13.42
CA LEU A 251 -14.49 11.85 13.81
C LEU A 251 -16.02 11.72 13.77
N ARG A 252 -16.76 12.72 14.24
CA ARG A 252 -18.24 12.75 14.22
C ARG A 252 -18.79 12.87 12.79
N HIS A 253 -18.26 13.79 11.97
CA HIS A 253 -18.67 13.98 10.57
C HIS A 253 -18.41 12.73 9.73
N GLN A 254 -17.37 11.96 10.08
CA GLN A 254 -17.04 10.71 9.43
C GLN A 254 -17.80 9.51 10.02
N HIS A 255 -18.73 9.73 10.96
CA HIS A 255 -19.47 8.67 11.66
C HIS A 255 -18.57 7.63 12.34
N LEU A 256 -17.41 8.07 12.82
CA LEU A 256 -16.45 7.25 13.57
C LEU A 256 -16.73 7.30 15.08
N VAL A 257 -17.43 8.34 15.54
CA VAL A 257 -17.84 8.57 16.93
C VAL A 257 -19.31 9.00 16.96
N ALA A 258 -20.08 8.59 17.97
CA ALA A 258 -21.50 8.95 18.06
C ALA A 258 -21.70 10.38 18.61
N ARG A 259 -22.87 10.97 18.31
CA ARG A 259 -23.22 12.37 18.62
C ARG A 259 -23.24 12.72 20.13
N HIS A 260 -23.26 11.72 21.02
CA HIS A 260 -23.32 11.88 22.47
C HIS A 260 -21.96 11.72 23.17
N GLY A 261 -20.84 11.85 22.45
CA GLY A 261 -19.48 11.80 23.02
C GLY A 261 -19.01 10.41 23.47
N ARG A 262 -19.91 9.43 23.54
CA ARG A 262 -19.52 8.01 23.58
C ARG A 262 -19.18 7.60 22.16
N VAL A 263 -17.90 7.34 21.90
CA VAL A 263 -17.55 6.46 20.79
C VAL A 263 -18.36 5.19 21.03
N ASN A 264 -19.16 4.75 20.06
CA ASN A 264 -19.60 3.36 20.04
C ASN A 264 -18.35 2.53 19.74
N TRP A 265 -17.44 2.47 20.71
CA TRP A 265 -16.74 1.23 21.02
C TRP A 265 -17.88 0.23 21.05
N ILE A 266 -17.93 -0.67 20.07
CA ILE A 266 -18.86 -1.78 20.15
C ILE A 266 -18.36 -2.61 21.32
N ALA A 267 -18.73 -2.19 22.54
CA ALA A 267 -18.45 -2.85 23.78
C ALA A 267 -19.30 -4.11 23.73
N GLY A 268 -18.68 -5.22 23.33
CA GLY A 268 -19.36 -6.50 23.28
C GLY A 268 -19.00 -7.42 22.11
N LEU A 269 -18.22 -6.98 21.11
CA LEU A 269 -17.68 -7.95 20.16
C LEU A 269 -16.52 -8.69 20.84
N PRO A 270 -16.59 -10.03 21.00
CA PRO A 270 -15.48 -10.80 21.54
C PRO A 270 -14.23 -10.51 20.70
N GLN A 271 -13.12 -10.22 21.38
CA GLN A 271 -11.85 -9.98 20.71
C GLN A 271 -11.38 -11.31 20.12
N PRO A 272 -11.24 -11.45 18.79
CA PRO A 272 -10.50 -12.59 18.27
C PRO A 272 -9.05 -12.45 18.74
N PRO A 273 -8.43 -13.51 19.27
CA PRO A 273 -7.00 -13.48 19.56
C PRO A 273 -6.24 -13.13 18.28
N LEU A 274 -5.21 -12.27 18.42
CA LEU A 274 -4.28 -12.02 17.33
C LEU A 274 -3.68 -13.38 16.90
N PRO A 275 -3.58 -13.68 15.59
CA PRO A 275 -2.88 -14.87 15.16
C PRO A 275 -1.46 -14.84 15.73
N ALA A 276 -1.05 -15.95 16.35
CA ALA A 276 0.33 -16.10 16.78
C ALA A 276 1.23 -15.95 15.54
N ALA A 277 2.37 -15.28 15.69
CA ALA A 277 3.32 -14.96 14.61
C ALA A 277 3.93 -16.18 13.86
N GLY A 278 3.36 -17.38 14.01
CA GLY A 278 3.77 -18.62 13.33
C GLY A 278 2.66 -19.35 12.57
N ASP A 279 1.39 -18.96 12.71
CA ASP A 279 0.28 -19.68 12.07
C ASP A 279 -0.08 -19.01 10.73
N GLN A 280 0.80 -19.16 9.75
CA GLN A 280 0.36 -19.01 8.36
C GLN A 280 -0.47 -20.25 8.00
N PRO A 281 -1.72 -20.10 7.51
CA PRO A 281 -2.44 -21.23 6.96
C PRO A 281 -1.68 -21.71 5.72
N GLU A 282 -1.22 -22.96 5.76
CA GLU A 282 -0.69 -23.63 4.58
C GLU A 282 -1.75 -23.51 3.48
N SER A 283 -1.40 -22.72 2.45
CA SER A 283 -2.17 -22.58 1.22
C SER A 283 -2.48 -23.97 0.68
N SER A 284 -3.70 -24.44 0.90
CA SER A 284 -4.23 -25.68 0.33
C SER A 284 -4.47 -25.49 -1.16
N ALA A 285 -3.39 -25.54 -1.94
CA ALA A 285 -3.43 -25.83 -3.37
C ALA A 285 -3.28 -27.35 -3.53
N ALA A 286 -4.41 -28.06 -3.44
CA ALA A 286 -4.50 -29.43 -3.91
C ALA A 286 -4.36 -29.43 -5.44
N GLY A 287 -3.13 -29.67 -5.89
CA GLY A 287 -2.77 -29.88 -7.30
C GLY A 287 -1.46 -30.64 -7.36
N GLY A 288 -1.54 -31.96 -7.18
CA GLY A 288 -0.38 -32.83 -6.97
C GLY A 288 0.64 -32.77 -8.11
N ARG A 289 1.90 -32.56 -7.71
CA ARG A 289 3.07 -33.19 -8.32
C ARG A 289 4.14 -33.38 -7.24
N SER A 290 4.36 -34.64 -6.90
CA SER A 290 5.38 -35.12 -5.97
C SER A 290 6.79 -34.76 -6.47
N VAL A 291 7.53 -34.00 -5.67
CA VAL A 291 8.99 -33.85 -5.78
C VAL A 291 9.61 -34.51 -4.54
N PRO A 292 10.68 -35.31 -4.67
CA PRO A 292 11.17 -36.12 -3.57
C PRO A 292 11.89 -35.28 -2.50
N ARG A 293 11.56 -35.58 -1.26
CA ARG A 293 12.16 -35.08 -0.02
C ARG A 293 13.65 -35.44 0.02
N CYS A 294 14.52 -34.44 0.02
CA CYS A 294 15.94 -34.62 0.35
C CYS A 294 16.12 -34.55 1.87
N ALA A 295 16.46 -35.69 2.48
CA ALA A 295 16.84 -35.79 3.88
C ALA A 295 18.25 -35.18 4.07
N VAL A 296 18.35 -34.19 4.94
CA VAL A 296 19.63 -33.63 5.38
C VAL A 296 20.31 -34.65 6.30
N ARG A 297 21.22 -35.44 5.74
CA ARG A 297 22.15 -36.29 6.48
C ARG A 297 23.35 -35.43 6.88
N ARG A 298 23.61 -35.34 8.19
CA ARG A 298 24.78 -34.70 8.78
C ARG A 298 26.00 -35.58 8.49
N GLU A 299 26.71 -35.31 7.40
CA GLU A 299 27.99 -35.96 7.10
C GLU A 299 29.15 -35.05 7.52
N GLN A 300 30.09 -35.68 8.23
CA GLN A 300 31.33 -35.10 8.72
C GLN A 300 32.23 -34.73 7.53
N SER A 301 32.81 -33.53 7.55
CA SER A 301 33.78 -33.08 6.55
C SER A 301 35.03 -33.96 6.55
N PRO A 302 35.43 -34.56 5.41
CA PRO A 302 36.77 -35.11 5.27
C PRO A 302 37.76 -34.00 4.88
N ALA A 303 39.00 -34.18 5.31
CA ALA A 303 40.12 -33.29 5.04
C ALA A 303 40.38 -33.10 3.53
N ILE A 304 40.61 -31.85 3.14
CA ILE A 304 40.97 -31.45 1.77
C ILE A 304 42.44 -31.85 1.52
N PRO A 305 42.76 -32.67 0.49
CA PRO A 305 44.13 -32.88 0.07
C PRO A 305 44.61 -31.71 -0.82
N SER A 306 45.89 -31.34 -0.65
CA SER A 306 46.57 -30.31 -1.43
C SER A 306 46.48 -30.53 -2.95
N PRO A 307 46.31 -29.46 -3.76
CA PRO A 307 46.18 -29.58 -5.21
C PRO A 307 47.53 -29.88 -5.87
N ALA A 308 47.53 -30.90 -6.73
CA ALA A 308 48.61 -31.19 -7.66
C ALA A 308 48.75 -30.10 -8.75
N PRO A 309 49.94 -29.91 -9.35
CA PRO A 309 50.20 -28.88 -10.35
C PRO A 309 49.39 -29.13 -11.64
N ARG A 310 48.72 -28.08 -12.12
CA ARG A 310 47.90 -28.11 -13.35
C ARG A 310 48.79 -28.09 -14.59
N SER A 311 48.53 -29.04 -15.48
CA SER A 311 49.03 -29.08 -16.86
C SER A 311 48.53 -27.87 -17.67
N PRO A 312 49.29 -27.39 -18.67
CA PRO A 312 48.91 -26.25 -19.50
C PRO A 312 47.71 -26.58 -20.40
N SER A 313 46.70 -25.71 -20.36
CA SER A 313 45.48 -25.79 -21.18
C SER A 313 45.79 -25.39 -22.63
N PRO A 314 45.32 -26.12 -23.65
CA PRO A 314 45.55 -25.79 -25.04
C PRO A 314 44.62 -24.65 -25.50
N GLY A 315 45.24 -23.61 -26.08
CA GLY A 315 44.68 -22.72 -27.10
C GLY A 315 43.37 -22.01 -26.79
N SER A 316 43.44 -20.80 -26.23
CA SER A 316 42.33 -19.84 -26.30
C SER A 316 41.99 -19.54 -27.76
N PRO A 317 40.72 -19.61 -28.17
CA PRO A 317 40.32 -19.25 -29.53
C PRO A 317 40.62 -17.76 -29.81
N PRO A 318 40.96 -17.41 -31.06
CA PRO A 318 41.29 -16.04 -31.43
C PRO A 318 40.10 -15.11 -31.19
N LEU A 319 40.39 -13.94 -30.61
CA LEU A 319 39.43 -12.86 -30.42
C LEU A 319 38.92 -12.40 -31.79
N VAL A 320 37.67 -12.74 -32.10
CA VAL A 320 36.96 -12.21 -33.27
C VAL A 320 36.52 -10.79 -32.94
N VAL A 321 37.27 -9.81 -33.46
CA VAL A 321 36.91 -8.39 -33.38
C VAL A 321 35.77 -8.15 -34.36
N VAL A 322 34.54 -8.09 -33.85
CA VAL A 322 33.37 -7.68 -34.65
C VAL A 322 33.47 -6.18 -34.90
N PRO A 323 33.36 -5.71 -36.16
CA PRO A 323 33.36 -4.28 -36.48
C PRO A 323 32.26 -3.53 -35.72
N ILE A 324 32.59 -2.36 -35.19
CA ILE A 324 31.65 -1.49 -34.46
C ILE A 324 30.44 -1.11 -35.34
N SER A 325 30.62 -1.04 -36.67
CA SER A 325 29.54 -0.81 -37.63
C SER A 325 28.42 -1.86 -37.55
N ASP A 326 28.79 -3.13 -37.37
CA ASP A 326 27.85 -4.25 -37.37
C ASP A 326 27.08 -4.28 -36.05
N GLN A 327 27.73 -3.89 -34.96
CA GLN A 327 27.07 -3.70 -33.65
C GLN A 327 26.05 -2.55 -33.69
N LEU A 328 26.39 -1.42 -34.32
CA LEU A 328 25.46 -0.29 -34.47
C LEU A 328 24.26 -0.65 -35.35
N ALA A 329 24.47 -1.40 -36.43
CA ALA A 329 23.39 -1.89 -37.29
C ALA A 329 22.45 -2.85 -36.53
N ALA A 330 23.00 -3.75 -35.71
CA ALA A 330 22.22 -4.65 -34.87
C ALA A 330 21.38 -3.90 -33.83
N ILE A 331 21.94 -2.86 -33.20
CA ILE A 331 21.22 -1.99 -32.25
C ILE A 331 20.10 -1.22 -32.95
N ALA A 332 20.35 -0.67 -34.14
CA ALA A 332 19.32 0.03 -34.92
C ALA A 332 18.15 -0.91 -35.27
N GLN A 333 18.44 -2.13 -35.72
CA GLN A 333 17.43 -3.14 -36.02
C GLN A 333 16.64 -3.56 -34.77
N GLN A 334 17.31 -3.66 -33.61
CA GLN A 334 16.65 -3.96 -32.34
C GLN A 334 15.69 -2.83 -31.93
N ASN A 335 16.09 -1.57 -32.11
CA ASN A 335 15.25 -0.41 -31.81
C ASN A 335 14.01 -0.34 -32.69
N GLU A 336 14.12 -0.64 -33.98
CA GLU A 336 12.95 -0.73 -34.88
C GLU A 336 11.96 -1.81 -34.44
N ARG A 337 12.45 -2.98 -33.99
CA ARG A 337 11.59 -4.04 -33.46
C ARG A 337 10.87 -3.61 -32.19
N ILE A 338 11.53 -2.84 -31.32
CA ILE A 338 10.92 -2.31 -30.09
C ILE A 338 9.82 -1.31 -30.44
N LEU A 339 10.09 -0.36 -31.34
CA LEU A 339 9.11 0.63 -31.79
C LEU A 339 7.88 -0.02 -32.43
N ALA A 340 8.10 -0.99 -33.32
CA ALA A 340 7.00 -1.76 -33.92
C ALA A 340 6.20 -2.56 -32.87
N GLY A 341 6.85 -3.03 -31.80
CA GLY A 341 6.18 -3.65 -30.66
C GLY A 341 5.29 -2.67 -29.88
N GLN A 342 5.77 -1.45 -29.65
CA GLN A 342 5.01 -0.39 -28.97
C GLN A 342 3.77 0.04 -29.76
N GLU A 343 3.86 0.18 -31.08
CA GLU A 343 2.72 0.51 -31.94
C GLU A 343 1.61 -0.55 -31.88
N ARG A 344 1.98 -1.83 -31.83
CA ARG A 344 1.02 -2.94 -31.67
C ARG A 344 0.30 -2.87 -30.32
N ILE A 345 1.01 -2.53 -29.25
CA ILE A 345 0.44 -2.37 -27.90
C ILE A 345 -0.54 -1.20 -27.89
N HIS A 346 -0.18 -0.05 -28.46
CA HIS A 346 -1.06 1.11 -28.56
C HIS A 346 -2.33 0.79 -29.35
N THR A 347 -2.18 0.16 -30.52
CA THR A 347 -3.32 -0.27 -31.35
C THR A 347 -4.25 -1.22 -30.58
N ARG A 348 -3.70 -2.13 -29.75
CA ARG A 348 -4.50 -3.03 -28.91
C ARG A 348 -5.26 -2.27 -27.82
N LEU A 349 -4.61 -1.32 -27.15
CA LEU A 349 -5.25 -0.50 -26.11
C LEU A 349 -6.39 0.34 -26.66
N ASP A 350 -6.24 0.90 -27.86
CA ASP A 350 -7.30 1.70 -28.49
C ASP A 350 -8.49 0.82 -28.88
N ARG A 351 -8.26 -0.40 -29.38
CA ARG A 351 -9.33 -1.39 -29.62
C ARG A 351 -10.09 -1.75 -28.35
N GLU A 352 -9.40 -1.95 -27.23
CA GLU A 352 -10.06 -2.24 -25.95
C GLU A 352 -10.84 -1.04 -25.41
N ARG A 353 -10.32 0.19 -25.56
CA ARG A 353 -11.07 1.42 -25.23
C ARG A 353 -12.35 1.55 -26.06
N ASP A 354 -12.27 1.27 -27.36
CA ASP A 354 -13.43 1.31 -28.24
C ASP A 354 -14.45 0.21 -27.91
N ARG A 355 -13.97 -0.99 -27.54
CA ARG A 355 -14.82 -2.06 -27.03
C ARG A 355 -15.54 -1.64 -25.75
N GLY A 356 -14.82 -1.05 -24.79
CA GLY A 356 -15.39 -0.50 -23.57
C GLY A 356 -16.44 0.58 -23.83
N ARG A 357 -16.18 1.50 -24.77
CA ARG A 357 -17.16 2.52 -25.19
C ARG A 357 -18.43 1.89 -25.77
N ARG A 358 -18.30 0.90 -26.66
CA ARG A 358 -19.46 0.20 -27.25
C ARG A 358 -20.30 -0.52 -26.19
N LEU A 359 -19.67 -1.18 -25.22
CA LEU A 359 -20.37 -1.84 -24.12
C LEU A 359 -21.14 -0.84 -23.24
N MET A 360 -20.53 0.32 -22.95
CA MET A 360 -21.19 1.38 -22.17
C MET A 360 -22.36 2.03 -22.93
N SER A 361 -22.21 2.23 -24.24
CA SER A 361 -23.30 2.69 -25.11
C SER A 361 -24.43 1.66 -25.21
N GLY A 362 -24.12 0.38 -25.31
CA GLY A 362 -25.12 -0.70 -25.31
C GLY A 362 -25.88 -0.80 -23.99
N ARG A 363 -25.18 -0.62 -22.87
CA ARG A 363 -25.81 -0.55 -21.54
C ARG A 363 -26.76 0.65 -21.42
N HIS A 364 -26.35 1.83 -21.91
CA HIS A 364 -27.24 3.01 -21.95
C HIS A 364 -28.47 2.76 -22.83
N TYR A 365 -28.29 2.12 -23.99
CA TYR A 365 -29.39 1.77 -24.88
C TYR A 365 -30.39 0.81 -24.21
N ILE A 366 -29.92 -0.27 -23.58
CA ILE A 366 -30.76 -1.24 -22.87
C ILE A 366 -31.51 -0.57 -21.70
N MET A 367 -30.82 0.24 -20.89
CA MET A 367 -31.45 0.96 -19.79
C MET A 367 -32.52 1.95 -20.28
N SER A 368 -32.26 2.68 -21.36
CA SER A 368 -33.23 3.59 -21.97
C SER A 368 -34.45 2.86 -22.57
N TYR A 369 -34.24 1.67 -23.15
CA TYR A 369 -35.32 0.85 -23.70
C TYR A 369 -36.24 0.30 -22.61
N LEU A 370 -35.68 0.02 -21.42
CA LEU A 370 -36.42 -0.44 -20.25
C LEU A 370 -37.04 0.70 -19.42
N GLY A 371 -36.89 1.96 -19.84
CA GLY A 371 -37.39 3.13 -19.09
C GLY A 371 -36.68 3.34 -17.75
N LEU A 372 -35.52 2.73 -17.55
CA LEU A 372 -34.72 2.86 -16.35
C LEU A 372 -33.75 4.03 -16.53
N ASP A 373 -33.75 4.98 -15.60
CA ASP A 373 -32.76 6.05 -15.60
C ASP A 373 -31.37 5.44 -15.34
N PRO A 374 -30.43 5.54 -16.30
CA PRO A 374 -29.10 4.95 -16.18
C PRO A 374 -28.28 5.51 -15.00
N ASN A 375 -28.71 6.64 -14.42
CA ASN A 375 -28.10 7.25 -13.25
C ASN A 375 -28.84 6.94 -11.93
N ALA A 376 -30.02 6.30 -11.97
CA ALA A 376 -30.86 6.05 -10.80
C ALA A 376 -30.61 4.70 -10.11
N VAL A 377 -29.44 4.08 -10.29
CA VAL A 377 -29.10 2.85 -9.54
C VAL A 377 -28.68 3.20 -8.11
N HIS A 378 -29.65 3.62 -7.30
CA HIS A 378 -29.63 3.30 -5.88
C HIS A 378 -30.11 1.86 -5.75
N TYR A 379 -29.24 0.95 -5.33
CA TYR A 379 -29.67 -0.38 -4.88
C TYR A 379 -30.52 -0.18 -3.61
N PRO A 380 -31.85 -0.39 -3.62
CA PRO A 380 -32.55 -0.56 -2.36
C PRO A 380 -32.15 -1.95 -1.85
N PHE A 381 -31.53 -1.96 -0.67
CA PHE A 381 -31.33 -3.17 0.11
C PHE A 381 -32.73 -3.70 0.45
N VAL A 382 -33.22 -4.68 -0.29
CA VAL A 382 -34.46 -5.38 0.03
C VAL A 382 -34.15 -6.26 1.24
N GLN A 383 -34.61 -5.84 2.41
CA GLN A 383 -34.81 -6.77 3.53
C GLN A 383 -35.93 -7.73 3.11
N SER A 384 -35.58 -9.00 2.93
CA SER A 384 -36.57 -10.07 2.78
C SER A 384 -37.45 -10.12 4.03
N PRO A 385 -38.79 -10.03 3.93
CA PRO A 385 -39.65 -10.40 5.04
C PRO A 385 -39.64 -11.92 5.18
N GLY A 386 -39.66 -12.40 6.43
CA GLY A 386 -39.72 -13.81 6.76
C GLY A 386 -40.91 -14.49 6.10
N PHE A 387 -40.62 -15.52 5.32
CA PHE A 387 -41.59 -16.54 4.89
C PHE A 387 -41.46 -17.70 5.89
N GLU A 388 -42.34 -17.70 6.88
CA GLU A 388 -42.82 -18.95 7.48
C GLU A 388 -43.88 -19.47 6.52
N ASP A 389 -43.59 -20.56 5.82
CA ASP A 389 -44.63 -21.35 5.15
C ASP A 389 -44.43 -22.82 5.53
N GLU A 390 -45.45 -23.31 6.23
CA GLU A 390 -45.71 -24.71 6.54
C GLU A 390 -45.74 -25.53 5.24
N TYR A 391 -44.82 -26.48 5.12
CA TYR A 391 -45.01 -27.57 4.16
C TYR A 391 -45.95 -28.62 4.77
N PRO A 392 -47.06 -28.99 4.10
CA PRO A 392 -47.84 -30.16 4.50
C PRO A 392 -47.01 -31.44 4.23
N PRO A 393 -47.17 -32.48 5.08
CA PRO A 393 -46.44 -33.72 4.88
C PRO A 393 -46.91 -34.44 3.61
N PRO A 394 -46.03 -35.21 2.95
CA PRO A 394 -46.37 -35.95 1.74
C PRO A 394 -47.43 -37.03 2.02
N PRO A 395 -48.29 -37.36 1.04
CA PRO A 395 -49.29 -38.40 1.19
C PRO A 395 -48.60 -39.77 1.33
N GLY A 396 -49.00 -40.51 2.37
CA GLY A 396 -48.52 -41.86 2.62
C GLY A 396 -49.03 -42.84 1.57
N ASP A 397 -48.13 -43.71 1.11
CA ASP A 397 -48.44 -44.94 0.41
C ASP A 397 -49.28 -45.85 1.33
N GLY A 398 -50.58 -45.85 1.08
CA GLY A 398 -51.52 -46.84 1.60
C GLY A 398 -51.97 -47.72 0.45
N GLY A 399 -51.23 -48.80 0.21
CA GLY A 399 -51.77 -49.95 -0.50
C GLY A 399 -52.75 -50.69 0.40
N ASP A 400 -53.91 -51.09 -0.16
CA ASP A 400 -54.44 -52.44 0.00
C ASP A 400 -55.67 -52.69 -0.89
N ALA A 401 -55.69 -53.92 -1.43
CA ALA A 401 -56.83 -54.75 -1.76
C ALA A 401 -57.96 -54.19 -2.66
N PHE A 402 -58.02 -54.67 -3.91
CA PHE A 402 -58.92 -55.77 -4.33
C PHE A 402 -58.61 -56.22 -5.76
#